data_AF-A0A967TM27-F1
#
_entry.id   AF-A0A967TM27-F1
#
_cell.length_a   1.000
_cell.length_b   1.000
_cell.length_c   1.000
_cell.angle_alpha   90.00
_cell.angle_beta   90.00
_cell.angle_gamma   90.00
#
_symmetry.space_group_name_H-M   'P 1'
#
loop_
_entity.id
_entity.type
_entity.pdbx_description
1 polymer ?
#
loop_
_entity_poly.entity_id
_entity_poly.type
_entity_poly.pdbx_seq_one_letter_code
_entity_poly.pdbx_strand_id
1 'polypeptide(L)'
;MALDEGGGITAWEARTGRSLGSVRGDGFGGRLLDFEWVPGTELLAVAESDSTTGDAGVNVVDASSPDPVDWSLVTRKLFVGLPGSKLEFIHDLDFNVDGTRLAAVQRFKGDVVVVETGSRDPGDWRVSTTLEFSKPFEA
;
A
#
# COMPACT_ATOMS: atom_id res chain seq x y z
N MET A 1 6.43 -12.76 4.65
CA MET A 1 7.07 -11.65 3.90
C MET A 1 7.92 -10.86 4.86
N ALA A 2 8.87 -10.09 4.36
CA ALA A 2 9.84 -9.35 5.14
C ALA A 2 10.41 -8.23 4.26
N LEU A 3 10.77 -7.13 4.91
CA LEU A 3 11.58 -6.09 4.30
C LEU A 3 12.99 -6.63 4.08
N ASP A 4 13.56 -6.37 2.91
CA ASP A 4 14.96 -6.67 2.65
C ASP A 4 15.87 -5.49 3.03
N GLU A 5 17.19 -5.73 3.07
CA GLU A 5 18.20 -4.72 3.43
C GLU A 5 18.25 -3.53 2.45
N GLY A 6 17.66 -3.67 1.26
CA GLY A 6 17.52 -2.62 0.25
C GLY A 6 16.21 -1.84 0.35
N GLY A 7 15.42 -2.05 1.41
CA GLY A 7 14.11 -1.42 1.57
C GLY A 7 13.05 -1.97 0.61
N GLY A 8 13.26 -3.18 0.10
CA GLY A 8 12.33 -3.92 -0.74
C GLY A 8 11.42 -4.87 0.03
N ILE A 9 10.46 -5.49 -0.65
CA ILE A 9 9.58 -6.53 -0.09
C ILE A 9 9.88 -7.84 -0.80
N THR A 10 10.17 -8.89 -0.05
CA THR A 10 10.26 -10.24 -0.61
C THR A 10 9.10 -11.11 -0.12
N ALA A 11 8.53 -11.87 -1.05
CA ALA A 11 7.46 -12.84 -0.80
C ALA A 11 8.00 -14.27 -0.83
N TRP A 12 7.50 -15.11 0.07
CA TRP A 12 7.87 -16.52 0.17
C TRP A 12 6.64 -17.39 0.37
N GLU A 13 6.68 -18.57 -0.23
CA GLU A 13 5.71 -19.63 0.03
C GLU A 13 5.96 -20.17 1.44
N ALA A 14 5.00 -19.96 2.35
CA ALA A 14 5.17 -20.30 3.77
C ALA A 14 5.47 -21.79 4.01
N ARG A 15 4.92 -22.69 3.19
CA ARG A 15 5.08 -24.14 3.37
C ARG A 15 6.48 -24.63 3.00
N THR A 16 7.06 -24.06 1.96
CA THR A 16 8.31 -24.56 1.36
C THR A 16 9.50 -23.65 1.65
N GLY A 17 9.25 -22.42 2.10
CA GLY A 17 10.25 -21.35 2.19
C GLY A 17 10.73 -20.85 0.83
N ARG A 18 10.14 -21.32 -0.27
CA ARG A 18 10.54 -20.93 -1.62
C ARG A 18 10.21 -19.45 -1.84
N SER A 19 11.18 -18.67 -2.33
CA SER A 19 10.91 -17.30 -2.77
C SER A 19 9.90 -17.30 -3.92
N LEU A 20 8.87 -16.46 -3.78
CA LEU A 20 7.87 -16.20 -4.80
C LEU A 20 8.31 -15.05 -5.71
N GLY A 21 9.04 -14.09 -5.15
CA GLY A 21 9.51 -12.89 -5.85
C GLY A 21 9.97 -11.82 -4.85
N SER A 22 10.67 -10.81 -5.35
CA SER A 22 11.13 -9.66 -4.55
C SER A 22 10.94 -8.36 -5.32
N VAL A 23 10.49 -7.33 -4.62
CA VAL A 23 10.48 -5.94 -5.09
C VAL A 23 11.62 -5.22 -4.43
N ARG A 24 12.43 -4.47 -5.19
CA ARG A 24 13.43 -3.60 -4.60
C ARG A 24 12.84 -2.24 -4.23
N GLY A 25 13.35 -1.66 -3.16
CA GLY A 25 12.93 -0.34 -2.66
C GLY A 25 13.11 0.79 -3.69
N ASP A 26 13.99 0.64 -4.67
CA ASP A 26 14.23 1.60 -5.75
C ASP A 26 13.17 1.58 -6.87
N GLY A 27 12.36 0.52 -6.95
CA GLY A 27 11.17 0.47 -7.81
C GLY A 27 10.00 1.30 -7.27
N PHE A 28 10.07 1.67 -5.99
CA PHE A 28 9.17 2.61 -5.34
C PHE A 28 9.82 3.99 -5.38
N GLY A 29 9.07 5.04 -5.75
CA GLY A 29 9.58 6.42 -5.80
C GLY A 29 9.83 7.04 -4.41
N GLY A 30 9.97 6.22 -3.37
CA GLY A 30 9.74 6.62 -2.00
C GLY A 30 9.98 5.50 -0.99
N ARG A 31 9.83 5.83 0.29
CA ARG A 31 10.01 4.91 1.42
C ARG A 31 8.79 4.02 1.56
N LEU A 32 9.00 2.71 1.65
CA LEU A 32 7.98 1.75 2.06
C LEU A 32 7.58 1.96 3.52
N LEU A 33 6.27 2.05 3.75
CA LEU A 33 5.68 2.30 5.06
C LEU A 33 4.97 1.06 5.58
N ASP A 34 4.21 0.41 4.71
CA ASP A 34 3.45 -0.79 5.05
C ASP A 34 3.04 -1.55 3.77
N PHE A 35 2.53 -2.77 3.92
CA PHE A 35 2.03 -3.59 2.82
C PHE A 35 1.00 -4.62 3.29
N GLU A 36 0.07 -4.98 2.40
CA GLU A 36 -0.98 -5.93 2.70
C GLU A 36 -1.44 -6.70 1.47
N TRP A 37 -1.75 -7.99 1.62
CA TRP A 37 -2.33 -8.78 0.54
C TRP A 37 -3.77 -8.37 0.26
N VAL A 38 -4.12 -8.20 -1.02
CA VAL A 38 -5.50 -8.03 -1.43
C VAL A 38 -6.21 -9.40 -1.33
N PRO A 39 -7.28 -9.53 -0.51
CA PRO A 39 -7.88 -10.82 -0.20
C PRO A 39 -8.30 -11.65 -1.42
N GLY A 40 -7.83 -12.91 -1.47
CA GLY A 40 -8.18 -13.88 -2.50
C GLY A 40 -7.60 -13.58 -3.89
N THR A 41 -6.53 -12.79 -3.95
CA THR A 41 -5.78 -12.47 -5.17
C THR A 41 -4.29 -12.73 -4.95
N GLU A 42 -3.49 -12.53 -6.00
CA GLU A 42 -2.03 -12.48 -5.90
C GLU A 42 -1.51 -11.04 -5.87
N LEU A 43 -2.40 -10.07 -5.59
CA LEU A 43 -2.05 -8.66 -5.51
C LEU A 43 -1.65 -8.26 -4.09
N LEU A 44 -0.69 -7.34 -3.99
CA LEU A 44 -0.20 -6.74 -2.76
C LEU A 44 -0.40 -5.22 -2.84
N ALA A 45 -1.14 -4.65 -1.89
CA ALA A 45 -1.17 -3.22 -1.66
C ALA A 45 0.08 -2.80 -0.87
N VAL A 46 0.67 -1.67 -1.25
CA VAL A 46 1.94 -1.18 -0.70
C VAL A 46 1.80 0.30 -0.41
N ALA A 47 1.89 0.67 0.87
CA ALA A 47 1.94 2.06 1.30
C ALA A 47 3.37 2.61 1.14
N GLU A 48 3.47 3.75 0.48
CA GLU A 48 4.73 4.40 0.14
C GLU A 48 4.63 5.89 0.43
N SER A 49 5.72 6.53 0.89
CA SER A 49 5.87 8.00 0.91
C SER A 49 6.99 8.45 -0.01
N ASP A 50 6.70 9.39 -0.91
CA ASP A 50 7.71 10.11 -1.67
C ASP A 50 8.55 10.97 -0.70
N SER A 51 9.85 10.69 -0.61
CA SER A 51 10.75 11.40 0.29
C SER A 51 11.05 12.84 -0.15
N THR A 52 10.73 13.18 -1.39
CA THR A 52 10.96 14.49 -2.01
C THR A 52 9.76 15.40 -1.80
N THR A 53 8.54 14.90 -2.00
CA THR A 53 7.31 15.70 -1.87
C THR A 53 6.65 15.57 -0.49
N GLY A 54 6.97 14.49 0.24
CA GLY A 54 6.30 14.14 1.49
C GLY A 54 4.89 13.56 1.28
N ASP A 55 4.52 13.25 0.04
CA ASP A 55 3.21 12.68 -0.27
C ASP A 55 3.23 11.15 -0.06
N ALA A 56 2.25 10.63 0.66
CA ALA A 56 2.03 9.19 0.78
C ALA A 56 0.90 8.69 -0.12
N GLY A 57 1.00 7.44 -0.56
CA GLY A 57 -0.01 6.78 -1.38
C GLY A 57 0.06 5.26 -1.26
N VAL A 58 -0.89 4.59 -1.92
CA VAL A 58 -0.96 3.13 -1.97
C VAL A 58 -0.78 2.68 -3.42
N ASN A 59 0.24 1.87 -3.67
CA ASN A 59 0.42 1.17 -4.93
C ASN A 59 -0.14 -0.25 -4.81
N VAL A 60 -0.57 -0.85 -5.92
CA VAL A 60 -0.95 -2.27 -5.94
C VAL A 60 -0.10 -3.02 -6.96
N VAL A 61 0.47 -4.15 -6.54
CA VAL A 61 1.47 -4.91 -7.29
C VAL A 61 1.08 -6.39 -7.36
N ASP A 62 1.45 -7.10 -8.42
CA ASP A 62 1.20 -8.53 -8.62
C ASP A 62 2.38 -9.39 -8.11
N ALA A 63 2.25 -9.92 -6.90
CA ALA A 63 3.33 -10.67 -6.26
C ALA A 63 3.44 -12.14 -6.72
N SER A 64 2.69 -12.56 -7.75
CA SER A 64 2.85 -13.87 -8.40
C SER A 64 4.01 -13.93 -9.39
N SER A 65 4.49 -12.77 -9.84
CA SER A 65 5.50 -12.71 -10.89
C SER A 65 6.87 -13.20 -10.38
N PRO A 66 7.46 -14.24 -10.98
CA PRO A 66 8.68 -14.88 -10.49
C PRO A 66 9.98 -14.11 -10.80
N ASP A 67 9.92 -13.14 -11.72
CA ASP A 67 11.05 -12.27 -12.01
C ASP A 67 11.15 -11.15 -10.96
N PRO A 68 12.35 -10.60 -10.67
CA PRO A 68 12.45 -9.30 -10.04
C PRO A 68 11.81 -8.30 -11.00
N VAL A 69 10.50 -8.10 -10.85
CA VAL A 69 9.74 -7.21 -11.69
C VAL A 69 10.30 -5.82 -11.47
N ASP A 70 10.63 -5.16 -12.57
CA ASP A 70 10.83 -3.72 -12.56
C ASP A 70 9.46 -3.07 -12.37
N TRP A 71 9.07 -2.91 -11.10
CA TRP A 71 7.75 -2.44 -10.71
C TRP A 71 7.50 -0.98 -11.11
N SER A 72 8.53 -0.25 -11.59
CA SER A 72 8.34 1.04 -12.27
C SER A 72 7.43 0.90 -13.51
N LEU A 73 7.35 -0.29 -14.10
CA LEU A 73 6.52 -0.61 -15.28
C LEU A 73 5.14 -1.18 -14.96
N VAL A 74 4.86 -1.58 -13.71
CA VAL A 74 3.56 -2.16 -13.28
C VAL A 74 2.75 -1.18 -12.42
N THR A 75 3.12 0.09 -12.42
CA THR A 75 2.44 1.12 -11.64
C THR A 75 1.07 1.47 -12.21
N ARG A 76 0.02 0.78 -11.75
CA ARG A 76 -1.25 1.47 -11.48
C ARG A 76 -1.10 2.15 -10.13
N LYS A 77 -0.46 3.32 -10.16
CA LYS A 77 -0.34 4.19 -8.98
C LYS A 77 -1.70 4.77 -8.68
N LEU A 78 -2.46 4.13 -7.80
CA LEU A 78 -3.62 4.76 -7.21
C LEU A 78 -3.12 5.75 -6.16
N PHE A 79 -2.83 6.97 -6.61
CA PHE A 79 -2.73 8.07 -5.66
C PHE A 79 -4.10 8.26 -5.03
N VAL A 80 -4.25 7.72 -3.83
CA VAL A 80 -5.28 8.16 -2.90
C VAL A 80 -4.85 9.51 -2.34
N GLY A 81 -4.71 10.50 -3.24
CA GLY A 81 -4.51 11.88 -2.89
C GLY A 81 -5.87 12.47 -2.57
N LEU A 82 -6.19 12.65 -1.29
CA LEU A 82 -7.36 13.41 -0.91
C LEU A 82 -7.21 14.84 -1.47
N PRO A 83 -8.18 15.38 -2.23
CA PRO A 83 -8.15 16.78 -2.62
C PRO A 83 -8.12 17.65 -1.35
N GLY A 84 -6.98 18.32 -1.10
CA GLY A 84 -6.78 19.19 0.06
C GLY A 84 -6.17 18.53 1.30
N SER A 85 -5.98 17.21 1.31
CA SER A 85 -5.29 16.50 2.39
C SER A 85 -4.04 15.85 1.83
N LYS A 86 -2.88 16.46 2.10
CA LYS A 86 -1.61 15.73 2.03
C LYS A 86 -1.71 14.58 3.02
N LEU A 87 -1.80 13.34 2.52
CA LEU A 87 -1.52 12.16 3.34
C LEU A 87 -0.03 12.26 3.64
N GLU A 88 0.32 12.74 4.83
CA GLU A 88 1.72 13.00 5.09
C GLU A 88 2.48 11.70 5.36
N PHE A 89 1.87 10.68 5.96
CA PHE A 89 2.46 9.34 6.08
C PHE A 89 1.36 8.32 6.37
N ILE A 90 1.30 7.22 5.61
CA ILE A 90 0.44 6.07 5.94
C ILE A 90 1.17 5.22 6.99
N HIS A 91 0.50 4.91 8.10
CA HIS A 91 1.03 4.05 9.15
C HIS A 91 0.67 2.59 8.92
N ASP A 92 -0.53 2.32 8.42
CA ASP A 92 -1.11 0.98 8.37
C ASP A 92 -2.11 0.87 7.22
N LEU A 93 -2.18 -0.33 6.65
CA LEU A 93 -3.16 -0.78 5.67
C LEU A 93 -3.91 -2.00 6.21
N ASP A 94 -5.24 -1.99 6.11
CA ASP A 94 -6.06 -3.16 6.46
C ASP A 94 -7.24 -3.33 5.49
N PHE A 95 -7.30 -4.47 4.81
CA PHE A 95 -8.43 -4.89 3.99
C PHE A 95 -9.51 -5.50 4.86
N ASN A 96 -10.75 -5.15 4.56
CA ASN A 96 -11.84 -5.96 5.06
C ASN A 96 -11.81 -7.37 4.42
N VAL A 97 -12.42 -8.35 5.09
CA VAL A 97 -12.31 -9.78 4.74
C VAL A 97 -12.72 -10.10 3.29
N ASP A 98 -13.70 -9.38 2.74
CA ASP A 98 -14.17 -9.59 1.37
C ASP A 98 -13.33 -8.85 0.30
N GLY A 99 -12.37 -8.02 0.73
CA GLY A 99 -11.49 -7.22 -0.12
C GLY A 99 -12.19 -6.06 -0.82
N THR A 100 -13.42 -5.72 -0.45
CA THR A 100 -14.19 -4.61 -1.06
C THR A 100 -13.80 -3.24 -0.52
N ARG A 101 -13.08 -3.20 0.60
CA ARG A 101 -12.63 -1.98 1.27
C ARG A 101 -11.21 -2.12 1.80
N LEU A 102 -10.45 -1.04 1.63
CA LEU A 102 -9.14 -0.85 2.26
C LEU A 102 -9.21 0.33 3.21
N ALA A 103 -8.78 0.14 4.44
CA ALA A 103 -8.49 1.22 5.37
C ALA A 103 -7.01 1.61 5.24
N ALA A 104 -6.73 2.90 5.08
CA ALA A 104 -5.39 3.46 5.17
C ALA A 104 -5.34 4.47 6.32
N VAL A 105 -4.54 4.16 7.33
CA VAL A 105 -4.44 4.97 8.56
C VAL A 105 -3.30 5.96 8.43
N GLN A 106 -3.55 7.24 8.64
CA GLN A 106 -2.49 8.26 8.66
C GLN A 106 -1.78 8.31 10.01
N ARG A 107 -0.46 8.37 9.97
CA ARG A 107 0.40 8.36 11.18
C ARG A 107 0.20 9.57 12.09
N PHE A 108 0.14 10.78 11.52
CA PHE A 108 0.24 12.02 12.31
C PHE A 108 -1.10 12.69 12.60
N LYS A 109 -2.07 12.55 11.71
CA LYS A 109 -3.42 13.10 11.91
C LYS A 109 -4.36 12.11 12.58
N GLY A 110 -4.06 10.81 12.51
CA GLY A 110 -4.95 9.75 12.96
C GLY A 110 -6.16 9.54 12.05
N ASP A 111 -6.26 10.29 10.95
CA ASP A 111 -7.32 10.14 9.96
C ASP A 111 -7.27 8.74 9.34
N VAL A 112 -8.45 8.17 9.12
CA VAL A 112 -8.59 6.89 8.40
C VAL A 112 -9.25 7.16 7.07
N VAL A 113 -8.57 6.82 5.99
CA VAL A 113 -9.13 6.87 4.64
C VAL A 113 -9.68 5.49 4.31
N VAL A 114 -10.93 5.45 3.87
CA VAL A 114 -11.54 4.22 3.36
C VAL A 114 -11.61 4.31 1.85
N VAL A 115 -11.01 3.33 1.20
CA VAL A 115 -11.02 3.15 -0.25
C VAL A 115 -12.00 2.03 -0.56
N GLU A 116 -13.02 2.33 -1.36
CA GLU A 116 -13.82 1.30 -2.03
C GLU A 116 -13.00 0.73 -3.17
N THR A 117 -12.75 -0.57 -3.12
CA THR A 117 -12.07 -1.25 -4.22
C THR A 117 -13.05 -1.53 -5.35
N GLY A 118 -14.31 -1.86 -5.02
CA GLY A 118 -15.44 -2.05 -5.95
C GLY A 118 -15.31 -3.26 -6.88
N SER A 119 -14.08 -3.57 -7.29
CA SER A 119 -13.64 -4.73 -8.05
C SER A 119 -12.22 -5.08 -7.60
N ARG A 120 -11.74 -6.27 -7.99
CA ARG A 120 -10.34 -6.68 -7.75
C ARG A 120 -9.36 -6.02 -8.75
N ASP A 121 -9.83 -5.14 -9.63
CA ASP A 121 -8.98 -4.31 -10.48
C ASP A 121 -8.63 -2.99 -9.73
N PRO A 122 -7.36 -2.75 -9.38
CA PRO A 122 -6.91 -1.50 -8.76
C PRO A 122 -7.29 -0.22 -9.53
N GLY A 123 -7.55 -0.32 -10.84
CA GLY A 123 -7.99 0.81 -11.67
C GLY A 123 -9.37 1.35 -11.29
N ASP A 124 -10.19 0.55 -10.62
CA ASP A 124 -11.55 0.92 -10.21
C ASP A 124 -11.63 1.48 -8.80
N TRP A 125 -10.55 1.42 -8.04
CA TRP A 125 -10.55 1.78 -6.62
C TRP A 125 -10.75 3.29 -6.46
N ARG A 126 -11.59 3.70 -5.51
CA ARG A 126 -11.93 5.10 -5.26
C ARG A 126 -11.98 5.36 -3.77
N VAL A 127 -11.56 6.55 -3.36
CA VAL A 127 -11.83 7.01 -2.00
C VAL A 127 -13.33 7.12 -1.82
N SER A 128 -13.87 6.40 -0.83
CA SER A 128 -15.29 6.47 -0.49
C SER A 128 -15.54 7.44 0.65
N THR A 129 -14.66 7.45 1.67
CA THR A 129 -14.77 8.37 2.80
C THR A 129 -13.45 8.60 3.52
N THR A 130 -13.39 9.72 4.23
CA THR A 130 -12.32 10.03 5.19
C THR A 130 -12.96 10.20 6.55
N LEU A 131 -12.51 9.41 7.51
CA LEU A 131 -12.86 9.55 8.92
C LEU A 131 -11.80 10.43 9.56
N GLU A 132 -12.13 11.71 9.74
CA GLU A 132 -11.25 12.68 10.39
C GLU A 132 -11.44 12.61 11.91
N PHE A 133 -10.34 12.42 12.64
CA PHE A 133 -10.38 12.43 14.10
C PHE A 133 -9.94 13.81 14.59
N SER A 134 -10.92 14.61 15.03
CA SER A 134 -10.78 16.05 15.27
C SER A 134 -9.86 16.47 16.44
N LYS A 135 -9.10 15.57 17.05
CA LYS A 135 -8.03 15.92 18.01
C LYS A 135 -6.89 14.90 17.95
N PRO A 136 -5.61 15.35 17.94
CA PRO A 136 -4.52 14.44 18.28
C PRO A 136 -4.77 13.90 19.70
N PHE A 137 -4.53 12.61 19.91
CA PHE A 137 -4.41 12.08 21.26
C PHE A 137 -3.26 12.84 21.95
N GLU A 138 -3.60 13.70 22.91
CA GLU A 138 -2.61 14.20 23.87
C GLU A 138 -2.17 12.99 24.71
N ALA A 139 -0.90 12.62 24.55
CA ALA A 139 -0.26 11.52 25.28
C ALA A 139 0.03 11.90 26.74
#